data_AF-A0A2S9FEX2-F1
#
_entry.id   AF-A0A2S9FEX2-F1
#
_cell.length_a   1.000
_cell.length_b   1.000
_cell.length_c   1.000
_cell.angle_alpha   90.00
_cell.angle_beta   90.00
_cell.angle_gamma   90.00
#
_symmetry.space_group_name_H-M   'P 1'
#
loop_
_entity.id
_entity.type
_entity.pdbx_description
1 polymer ?
#
loop_
_entity_poly.entity_id
_entity_poly.type
_entity_poly.pdbx_seq_one_letter_code
_entity_poly.pdbx_strand_id
1 'polypeptide(L)'
;YKGVVDVHRLFIGELDDETADRLYLQGRALATMLQVPETMWPADRAAFDRYWQAALDDVHIDDTVREYLAPIAASRLRGVTLPGPLQRRSEEFALLITTGFLPQRFRDEMRLPWGPDQQRRFDRLMAVLRTVNSVSPRFVRQFPFNVLIKDVDRRIRTGRPLV
;
A
#
# COMPACT_ATOMS: atom_id res chain seq x y z
N TYR A 1 3.89 1.73 9.05
CA TYR A 1 5.20 1.02 9.11
C TYR A 1 5.17 -0.26 8.28
N LYS A 2 4.43 -1.31 8.68
CA LYS A 2 4.43 -2.63 8.01
C LYS A 2 4.29 -2.59 6.47
N GLY A 3 3.26 -1.91 5.95
CA GLY A 3 3.06 -1.80 4.50
C GLY A 3 4.23 -1.13 3.75
N VAL A 4 4.93 -0.19 4.38
CA VAL A 4 6.12 0.45 3.77
C VAL A 4 7.27 -0.54 3.68
N VAL A 5 7.49 -1.35 4.73
CA VAL A 5 8.50 -2.42 4.74
C VAL A 5 8.17 -3.46 3.67
N ASP A 6 6.91 -3.88 3.55
CA ASP A 6 6.50 -4.89 2.57
C ASP A 6 6.69 -4.41 1.12
N VAL A 7 6.34 -3.15 0.83
CA VAL A 7 6.62 -2.53 -0.48
C VAL A 7 8.13 -2.42 -0.73
N HIS A 8 8.92 -1.98 0.26
CA HIS A 8 10.38 -1.90 0.11
C HIS A 8 10.98 -3.26 -0.21
N ARG A 9 10.59 -4.30 0.52
CA ARG A 9 11.00 -5.69 0.28
C ARG A 9 10.69 -6.14 -1.15
N LEU A 10 9.47 -5.87 -1.62
CA LEU A 10 8.98 -6.28 -2.92
C LEU A 10 9.60 -5.52 -4.10
N PHE A 11 10.08 -4.29 -3.91
CA PHE A 11 10.64 -3.47 -5.00
C PHE A 11 12.16 -3.29 -4.94
N ILE A 12 12.75 -3.25 -3.75
CA ILE A 12 14.17 -2.95 -3.54
C ILE A 12 14.87 -4.18 -2.98
N GLY A 13 14.28 -4.80 -1.96
CA GLY A 13 14.84 -5.96 -1.25
C GLY A 13 14.77 -5.78 0.26
N GLU A 14 15.37 -6.71 1.00
CA GLU A 14 15.44 -6.60 2.45
C GLU A 14 16.18 -5.33 2.88
N LEU A 15 15.67 -4.73 3.94
CA LEU A 15 16.35 -3.61 4.62
C LEU A 15 17.46 -4.18 5.49
N ASP A 16 18.61 -3.52 5.51
CA ASP A 16 19.58 -3.73 6.58
C ASP A 16 18.99 -3.27 7.93
N ASP A 17 19.53 -3.81 9.02
CA ASP A 17 18.97 -3.57 10.36
C ASP A 17 18.98 -2.09 10.75
N GLU A 18 20.02 -1.33 10.40
CA GLU A 18 20.11 0.10 10.71
C GLU A 18 19.03 0.90 9.98
N THR A 19 18.85 0.64 8.68
CA THR A 19 17.80 1.29 7.89
C THR A 19 16.41 0.87 8.38
N ALA A 20 16.22 -0.39 8.77
CA ALA A 20 14.97 -0.87 9.35
C ALA A 20 14.63 -0.16 10.67
N ASP A 21 15.61 0.02 11.57
CA ASP A 21 15.46 0.77 12.82
C ASP A 21 15.13 2.24 12.57
N ARG A 22 15.82 2.87 11.62
CA ARG A 22 15.52 4.27 11.22
C ARG A 22 14.10 4.40 10.65
N LEU A 23 13.68 3.48 9.79
CA LEU A 23 12.33 3.48 9.23
C LEU A 23 11.27 3.25 10.31
N TYR A 24 11.58 2.47 11.34
CA TYR A 24 10.70 2.26 12.49
C TYR A 24 10.46 3.56 13.26
N LEU A 25 11.52 4.33 13.53
CA LEU A 25 11.42 5.63 14.19
C LEU A 25 10.61 6.65 13.35
N GLN A 26 10.80 6.64 12.03
CA GLN A 26 9.99 7.45 11.12
C GLN A 26 8.50 7.05 11.16
N GLY A 27 8.22 5.74 11.25
CA GLY A 27 6.88 5.22 11.45
C GLY A 27 6.24 5.71 12.75
N ARG A 28 6.99 5.74 13.86
CA ARG A 28 6.54 6.29 15.14
C ARG A 28 6.20 7.77 15.05
N ALA A 29 7.06 8.57 14.42
CA ALA A 29 6.84 10.00 14.24
C ALA A 29 5.57 10.28 13.40
N LEU A 30 5.34 9.50 12.34
CA LEU A 30 4.14 9.62 11.52
C LEU A 30 2.88 9.23 12.31
N ALA A 31 2.91 8.13 13.06
CA ALA A 31 1.76 7.67 13.84
C ALA A 31 1.38 8.68 14.94
N THR A 32 2.38 9.22 15.65
CA THR A 32 2.15 10.23 16.70
C THR A 32 1.66 11.57 16.14
N MET A 33 2.10 11.97 14.94
CA MET A 33 1.52 13.10 14.21
C MET A 33 0.04 12.87 13.87
N LEU A 34 -0.35 11.62 13.59
CA LEU A 34 -1.73 11.18 13.38
C LEU A 34 -2.48 10.88 14.70
N GLN A 35 -2.04 11.47 15.80
CA GLN A 35 -2.68 11.44 17.13
C GLN A 35 -2.67 10.08 17.84
N VAL A 36 -1.82 9.13 17.43
CA VAL A 36 -1.58 7.92 18.24
C VAL A 36 -0.72 8.27 19.46
N PRO A 37 -1.15 7.98 20.70
CA PRO A 37 -0.32 8.21 21.88
C PRO A 37 1.01 7.45 21.78
N GLU A 38 2.10 8.09 22.17
CA GLU A 38 3.44 7.49 22.07
C GLU A 38 3.57 6.18 22.86
N THR A 39 2.87 6.09 24.00
CA THR A 39 2.83 4.88 24.84
C THR A 39 2.13 3.69 24.19
N MET A 40 1.32 3.91 23.14
CA MET A 40 0.70 2.83 22.36
C MET A 40 1.60 2.31 21.25
N TRP A 41 2.67 3.04 20.91
CA TRP A 41 3.62 2.56 19.92
C TRP A 41 4.53 1.50 20.54
N PRO A 42 4.76 0.35 19.88
CA PRO A 42 5.66 -0.67 20.43
C PRO A 42 7.08 -0.11 20.65
N ALA A 43 7.84 -0.71 21.57
CA ALA A 43 9.15 -0.19 21.95
C ALA A 43 10.21 -0.36 20.85
N ASP A 44 10.13 -1.46 20.10
CA ASP A 44 11.08 -1.84 19.07
C ASP A 44 10.39 -2.64 17.94
N ARG A 45 11.15 -2.97 16.89
CA ARG A 45 10.65 -3.73 15.75
C ARG A 45 10.11 -5.11 16.13
N ALA A 46 10.77 -5.81 17.05
CA ALA A 46 10.34 -7.15 17.46
C ALA A 46 9.02 -7.10 18.26
N ALA A 47 8.85 -6.09 19.12
CA ALA A 47 7.61 -5.80 19.81
C ALA A 47 6.50 -5.42 18.82
N PHE A 48 6.82 -4.64 17.79
CA PHE A 48 5.88 -4.33 16.72
C PHE A 48 5.45 -5.59 15.95
N ASP A 49 6.38 -6.49 15.61
CA ASP A 49 6.03 -7.71 14.91
C ASP A 49 5.10 -8.61 15.74
N ARG A 50 5.35 -8.74 17.05
CA ARG A 50 4.42 -9.46 17.95
C ARG A 50 3.05 -8.79 18.02
N TYR A 51 3.02 -7.47 18.19
CA TYR A 51 1.79 -6.69 18.17
C TYR A 51 1.01 -6.88 16.86
N TRP A 52 1.71 -6.86 15.72
CA TRP A 52 1.12 -7.02 14.40
C TRP A 52 0.53 -8.41 14.21
N GLN A 53 1.24 -9.48 14.60
CA GLN A 53 0.71 -10.84 14.52
C GLN A 53 -0.53 -11.01 15.42
N ALA A 54 -0.48 -10.51 16.66
CA ALA A 54 -1.64 -10.56 17.55
C ALA A 54 -2.83 -9.76 16.98
N ALA A 55 -2.59 -8.59 16.40
CA ALA A 55 -3.64 -7.79 15.76
C ALA A 55 -4.21 -8.47 14.51
N LEU A 56 -3.39 -9.20 13.75
CA LEU A 56 -3.89 -10.06 12.68
C LEU A 56 -4.84 -11.11 13.26
N ASP A 57 -4.55 -11.62 14.45
CA ASP A 57 -5.37 -12.63 15.11
C ASP A 57 -6.76 -12.15 15.56
N ASP A 58 -6.99 -10.83 15.55
CA ASP A 58 -8.27 -10.20 15.88
C ASP A 58 -9.05 -9.75 14.63
N VAL A 59 -8.46 -9.86 13.43
CA VAL A 59 -9.12 -9.44 12.19
C VAL A 59 -10.36 -10.29 11.94
N HIS A 60 -11.51 -9.63 11.86
CA HIS A 60 -12.79 -10.21 11.48
C HIS A 60 -13.51 -9.27 10.51
N ILE A 61 -13.94 -9.79 9.36
CA ILE A 61 -14.62 -9.03 8.31
C ILE A 61 -15.97 -9.67 8.03
N ASP A 62 -17.01 -9.07 8.61
CA ASP A 62 -18.40 -9.45 8.32
C ASP A 62 -18.80 -9.08 6.88
N ASP A 63 -20.00 -9.48 6.48
CA ASP A 63 -20.49 -9.25 5.13
C ASP A 63 -20.68 -7.75 4.80
N THR A 64 -21.00 -6.91 5.79
CA THR A 64 -21.15 -5.46 5.60
C THR A 64 -19.80 -4.79 5.33
N VAL A 65 -18.80 -5.10 6.15
CA VAL A 65 -17.44 -4.58 5.97
C VAL A 65 -16.86 -5.10 4.67
N ARG A 66 -17.11 -6.36 4.32
CA ARG A 66 -16.68 -6.95 3.04
C ARG A 66 -17.31 -6.22 1.85
N GLU A 67 -18.60 -5.94 1.88
CA GLU A 67 -19.29 -5.19 0.80
C GLU A 67 -18.69 -3.80 0.63
N TYR A 68 -18.36 -3.12 1.73
CA TYR A 68 -17.70 -1.82 1.72
C TYR A 68 -16.27 -1.88 1.15
N LEU A 69 -15.48 -2.89 1.53
CA LEU A 69 -14.09 -3.04 1.11
C LEU A 69 -13.92 -3.60 -0.30
N ALA A 70 -14.85 -4.43 -0.79
CA ALA A 70 -14.78 -5.06 -2.11
C ALA A 70 -14.56 -4.07 -3.27
N PRO A 71 -15.31 -2.95 -3.40
CA PRO A 71 -15.06 -1.98 -4.45
C PRO A 71 -13.70 -1.28 -4.29
N ILE A 72 -13.24 -1.05 -3.06
CA ILE A 72 -11.92 -0.45 -2.78
C ILE A 72 -10.81 -1.40 -3.24
N ALA A 73 -10.91 -2.69 -2.88
CA ALA A 73 -9.95 -3.71 -3.25
C ALA A 73 -9.87 -3.92 -4.77
N ALA A 74 -11.01 -3.78 -5.46
CA ALA A 74 -11.11 -3.83 -6.92
C ALA A 74 -10.79 -2.48 -7.61
N SER A 75 -10.36 -1.46 -6.85
CA SER A 75 -10.06 -0.11 -7.36
C SER A 75 -11.20 0.54 -8.15
N ARG A 76 -12.45 0.30 -7.75
CA ARG A 76 -13.63 0.93 -8.37
C ARG A 76 -13.71 2.40 -7.97
N LEU A 77 -13.45 3.27 -8.94
CA LEU A 77 -13.58 4.71 -8.76
C LEU A 77 -15.04 5.15 -8.94
N ARG A 78 -15.56 5.85 -7.94
CA ARG A 78 -16.92 6.41 -8.01
C ARG A 78 -17.02 7.40 -9.17
N GLY A 79 -18.00 7.20 -10.05
CA GLY A 79 -18.23 8.05 -11.22
C GLY A 79 -17.44 7.65 -12.48
N VAL A 80 -16.64 6.57 -12.43
CA VAL A 80 -15.94 6.03 -13.60
C VAL A 80 -16.46 4.64 -13.90
N THR A 81 -17.21 4.49 -14.98
CA THR A 81 -17.71 3.19 -15.47
C THR A 81 -17.06 2.86 -16.81
N LEU A 82 -16.33 1.75 -16.86
CA LEU A 82 -15.78 1.22 -18.11
C LEU A 82 -16.78 0.25 -18.77
N PRO A 83 -16.69 0.02 -20.09
CA PRO A 83 -17.42 -1.06 -20.75
C PRO A 83 -17.17 -2.40 -20.05
N GLY A 84 -18.22 -3.21 -19.87
CA GLY A 84 -18.21 -4.41 -19.01
C GLY A 84 -16.95 -5.30 -19.13
N PRO A 85 -16.48 -5.68 -20.34
CA PRO A 85 -15.25 -6.46 -20.48
C PRO A 85 -13.98 -5.77 -19.98
N LEU A 86 -13.86 -4.45 -20.19
CA LEU A 86 -12.72 -3.65 -19.72
C LEU A 86 -12.77 -3.44 -18.21
N GLN A 87 -13.96 -3.21 -17.67
CA GLN A 87 -14.17 -3.11 -16.24
C GLN A 87 -13.72 -4.39 -15.52
N ARG A 88 -14.19 -5.56 -15.98
CA ARG A 88 -13.80 -6.85 -15.40
C ARG A 88 -12.28 -7.05 -15.41
N ARG A 89 -11.61 -6.76 -16.54
CA ARG A 89 -10.14 -6.88 -16.60
C ARG A 89 -9.42 -5.91 -15.67
N SER A 90 -9.90 -4.68 -15.55
CA SER A 90 -9.35 -3.70 -14.61
C SER A 90 -9.50 -4.18 -13.16
N GLU A 91 -10.67 -4.70 -12.81
CA GLU A 91 -10.96 -5.22 -11.47
C GLU A 91 -10.15 -6.48 -11.16
N GLU A 92 -10.03 -7.43 -12.10
CA GLU A 92 -9.18 -8.60 -11.96
C GLU A 92 -7.71 -8.22 -11.75
N PHE A 93 -7.23 -7.22 -12.49
CA PHE A 93 -5.86 -6.70 -12.33
C PHE A 93 -5.66 -6.02 -10.97
N ALA A 94 -6.59 -5.17 -10.56
CA ALA A 94 -6.55 -4.51 -9.26
C ALA A 94 -6.61 -5.53 -8.11
N LEU A 95 -7.50 -6.52 -8.19
CA LEU A 95 -7.62 -7.58 -7.20
C LEU A 95 -6.37 -8.46 -7.16
N LEU A 96 -5.70 -8.72 -8.28
CA LEU A 96 -4.42 -9.44 -8.28
C LEU A 96 -3.37 -8.69 -7.46
N ILE A 97 -3.26 -7.37 -7.66
CA ILE A 97 -2.32 -6.53 -6.91
C ILE A 97 -2.75 -6.50 -5.44
N THR A 98 -3.96 -6.05 -5.14
CA THR A 98 -4.45 -5.89 -3.77
C THR A 98 -4.33 -7.19 -2.98
N THR A 99 -4.85 -8.30 -3.50
CA THR A 99 -4.82 -9.60 -2.82
C THR A 99 -3.39 -10.10 -2.60
N GLY A 100 -2.47 -9.84 -3.54
CA GLY A 100 -1.07 -10.21 -3.42
C GLY A 100 -0.36 -9.53 -2.24
N PHE A 101 -0.71 -8.28 -1.92
CA PHE A 101 -0.17 -7.54 -0.77
C PHE A 101 -0.85 -7.90 0.57
N LEU A 102 -2.03 -8.52 0.55
CA LEU A 102 -2.75 -8.85 1.77
C LEU A 102 -2.13 -10.07 2.49
N PRO A 103 -2.01 -10.05 3.83
CA PRO A 103 -1.75 -11.25 4.62
C PRO A 103 -2.84 -12.30 4.43
N GLN A 104 -2.50 -13.58 4.62
CA GLN A 104 -3.41 -14.70 4.35
C GLN A 104 -4.77 -14.54 5.05
N ARG A 105 -4.76 -14.17 6.34
CA ARG A 105 -6.00 -13.98 7.10
C ARG A 105 -6.94 -12.94 6.50
N PHE A 106 -6.41 -11.83 5.95
CA PHE A 106 -7.24 -10.85 5.23
C PHE A 106 -7.82 -11.40 3.94
N ARG A 107 -7.09 -12.28 3.23
CA ARG A 107 -7.61 -12.92 2.01
C ARG A 107 -8.77 -13.85 2.34
N ASP A 108 -8.62 -14.65 3.40
CA ASP A 108 -9.64 -15.58 3.87
C ASP A 108 -10.88 -14.82 4.35
N GLU A 109 -10.68 -13.82 5.21
CA GLU A 109 -11.73 -12.93 5.71
C GLU A 109 -12.40 -12.13 4.59
N MET A 110 -11.70 -11.76 3.51
CA MET A 110 -12.28 -11.12 2.32
C MET A 110 -12.85 -12.12 1.29
N ARG A 111 -12.70 -13.44 1.49
CA ARG A 111 -13.07 -14.50 0.52
C ARG A 111 -12.42 -14.29 -0.85
N LEU A 112 -11.15 -13.89 -0.86
CA LEU A 112 -10.36 -13.68 -2.06
C LEU A 112 -9.53 -14.95 -2.35
N PRO A 113 -9.93 -15.79 -3.33
CA PRO A 113 -9.21 -17.02 -3.60
C PRO A 113 -7.78 -16.71 -4.09
N TRP A 114 -6.80 -17.29 -3.41
CA TRP A 114 -5.40 -17.12 -3.74
C TRP A 114 -4.69 -18.46 -3.83
N GLY A 115 -4.23 -18.80 -5.02
CA GLY A 115 -3.52 -20.04 -5.30
C GLY A 115 -2.13 -19.82 -5.89
N PRO A 116 -1.41 -20.91 -6.21
CA PRO A 116 -0.06 -20.84 -6.76
C PRO A 116 0.03 -20.06 -8.07
N ASP A 117 -1.00 -20.14 -8.92
CA ASP A 117 -1.00 -19.44 -10.21
C ASP A 117 -1.18 -17.93 -10.06
N GLN A 118 -2.03 -17.48 -9.13
CA GLN A 118 -2.15 -16.07 -8.78
C GLN A 118 -0.85 -15.54 -8.19
N GLN A 119 -0.20 -16.31 -7.30
CA GLN A 119 1.10 -15.95 -6.73
C GLN A 119 2.16 -15.76 -7.83
N ARG A 120 2.30 -16.70 -8.76
CA ARG A 120 3.26 -16.55 -9.88
C ARG A 120 2.98 -15.34 -10.76
N ARG A 121 1.70 -15.04 -11.03
CA ARG A 121 1.30 -13.86 -11.80
C ARG A 121 1.66 -12.56 -11.06
N PHE A 122 1.41 -12.53 -9.77
CA PHE A 122 1.76 -11.40 -8.90
C PHE A 122 3.28 -11.19 -8.86
N ASP A 123 4.06 -12.24 -8.60
CA ASP A 123 5.52 -12.18 -8.53
C ASP A 123 6.11 -11.68 -9.86
N ARG A 124 5.59 -12.19 -10.99
CA ARG A 124 5.99 -11.73 -12.32
C ARG A 124 5.64 -10.27 -12.56
N LEU A 125 4.45 -9.84 -12.17
CA LEU A 125 4.02 -8.44 -12.27
C LEU A 125 4.93 -7.54 -11.44
N MET A 126 5.20 -7.89 -10.18
CA MET A 126 6.09 -7.14 -9.30
C MET A 126 7.52 -7.09 -9.85
N ALA A 127 8.03 -8.18 -10.43
CA ALA A 127 9.35 -8.20 -11.07
C ALA A 127 9.44 -7.26 -12.29
N VAL A 128 8.38 -7.21 -13.11
CA VAL A 128 8.28 -6.26 -14.22
C VAL A 128 8.23 -4.82 -13.69
N LEU A 129 7.37 -4.53 -12.71
CA LEU A 129 7.26 -3.19 -12.13
C LEU A 129 8.56 -2.75 -11.46
N ARG A 130 9.25 -3.66 -10.77
CA ARG A 130 10.59 -3.43 -10.20
C ARG A 130 11.59 -3.05 -11.29
N THR A 131 11.64 -3.81 -12.38
CA THR A 131 12.55 -3.54 -13.51
C THR A 131 12.23 -2.20 -14.17
N VAL A 132 10.96 -1.93 -14.45
CA VAL A 132 10.53 -0.65 -15.02
C VAL A 132 10.91 0.51 -14.10
N ASN A 133 10.68 0.36 -12.79
CA ASN A 133 11.02 1.39 -11.81
C ASN A 133 12.54 1.63 -11.74
N SER A 134 13.38 0.60 -11.79
CA SER A 134 14.83 0.75 -11.70
C SER A 134 15.44 1.43 -12.93
N VAL A 135 14.91 1.15 -14.13
CA VAL A 135 15.39 1.77 -15.39
C VAL A 135 14.73 3.12 -15.68
N SER A 136 13.63 3.45 -14.98
CA SER A 136 12.90 4.69 -15.21
C SER A 136 13.71 5.92 -14.79
N PRO A 137 13.77 6.97 -15.64
CA PRO A 137 14.36 8.24 -15.27
C PRO A 137 13.72 8.84 -14.00
N ARG A 138 14.50 9.62 -13.25
CA ARG A 138 14.05 10.23 -11.98
C ARG A 138 12.76 11.03 -12.14
N PHE A 139 12.58 11.75 -13.25
CA PHE A 139 11.37 12.55 -13.47
C PHE A 139 10.09 11.70 -13.59
N VAL A 140 10.19 10.49 -14.16
CA VAL A 140 9.07 9.54 -14.25
C VAL A 140 8.76 8.98 -12.86
N ARG A 141 9.79 8.58 -12.12
CA ARG A 141 9.64 8.07 -10.74
C ARG A 141 9.05 9.09 -9.77
N GLN A 142 9.28 10.38 -10.00
CA GLN A 142 8.77 11.45 -9.16
C GLN A 142 7.38 11.95 -9.59
N PHE A 143 6.85 11.50 -10.72
CA PHE A 143 5.51 11.85 -11.16
C PHE A 143 4.45 11.06 -10.37
N PRO A 144 3.31 11.68 -9.97
CA PRO A 144 2.90 13.05 -10.25
C PRO A 144 3.38 14.09 -9.21
N PHE A 145 4.07 13.68 -8.14
CA PHE A 145 4.44 14.56 -7.03
C PHE A 145 5.31 15.76 -7.45
N ASN A 146 6.24 15.58 -8.38
CA ASN A 146 7.04 16.69 -8.91
C ASN A 146 6.20 17.79 -9.57
N VAL A 147 5.07 17.44 -10.21
CA VAL A 147 4.13 18.40 -10.80
C VAL A 147 3.29 19.06 -9.71
N LEU A 148 2.79 18.27 -8.75
CA LEU A 148 1.98 18.77 -7.65
C LEU A 148 2.77 19.76 -6.78
N ILE A 149 4.02 19.44 -6.43
CA ILE A 149 4.91 20.33 -5.67
C ILE A 149 5.17 21.61 -6.47
N LYS A 150 5.44 21.52 -7.77
CA LYS A 150 5.60 22.70 -8.62
C LYS A 150 4.35 23.57 -8.66
N ASP A 151 3.15 22.99 -8.66
CA ASP A 151 1.91 23.76 -8.60
C ASP A 151 1.74 24.45 -7.24
N VAL A 152 2.04 23.75 -6.13
CA VAL A 152 2.05 24.34 -4.79
C VAL A 152 3.03 25.51 -4.71
N ASP A 153 4.29 25.33 -5.15
CA ASP A 153 5.30 26.39 -5.18
C ASP A 153 4.86 27.60 -6.01
N ARG A 154 4.20 27.34 -7.16
CA ARG A 154 3.64 28.38 -8.02
C ARG A 154 2.53 29.14 -7.31
N ARG A 155 1.62 28.45 -6.63
CA ARG A 155 0.51 29.08 -5.90
C ARG A 155 1.01 29.94 -4.73
N ILE A 156 1.96 29.43 -3.95
CA ILE A 156 2.61 30.20 -2.87
C ILE A 156 3.24 31.47 -3.42
N ARG A 157 4.03 31.37 -4.50
CA ARG A 157 4.69 32.52 -5.12
C ARG A 157 3.72 33.55 -5.70
N THR A 158 2.57 33.09 -6.19
CA THR A 158 1.56 33.94 -6.83
C THR A 158 0.44 34.36 -5.88
N GLY A 159 0.55 34.06 -4.58
CA GLY A 159 -0.47 34.38 -3.58
C GLY A 159 -1.83 33.70 -3.83
N ARG A 160 -1.86 32.60 -4.60
CA ARG A 160 -3.09 31.89 -4.93
C ARG A 160 -3.48 30.92 -3.82
N PRO A 161 -4.79 30.70 -3.59
CA PRO A 161 -5.27 29.69 -2.65
C PRO A 161 -4.78 28.29 -2.98
N LEU A 162 -4.42 27.53 -1.93
CA LEU A 162 -3.98 26.13 -2.04
C LEU A 162 -5.16 25.14 -2.06
N VAL A 163 -6.37 25.61 -1.76
CA VAL A 163 -7.65 24.87 -1.74
C VAL A 163 -8.70 25.69 -2.46
#